data_AF-A0A845DN08-F1
#
_entry.id   AF-A0A845DN08-F1
#
_cell.length_a   1.000
_cell.length_b   1.000
_cell.length_c   1.000
_cell.angle_alpha   90.00
_cell.angle_beta   90.00
_cell.angle_gamma   90.00
#
_symmetry.space_group_name_H-M   'P 1'
#
loop_
_entity.id
_entity.type
_entity.pdbx_description
1 polymer ?
#
loop_
_entity_poly.entity_id
_entity_poly.type
_entity_poly.pdbx_seq_one_letter_code
_entity_poly.pdbx_strand_id
1 'polypeptide(L)' 'MNTYDYDNALHYMIWGQWDDLLVLMVRTNDEFLSKKIETFLHACYYPSRHKDRLHSHEALLSYIDHAQTSTIESFSL' A
#
# COMPACT_ATOMS: atom_id res chain seq x y z
N MET A 1 -4.40 -3.15 -13.95
CA MET A 1 -3.50 -2.97 -12.81
C MET A 1 -2.40 -2.00 -13.22
N ASN A 2 -2.27 -0.84 -12.58
CA ASN A 2 -1.19 0.08 -12.92
C ASN A 2 -0.01 -0.22 -12.00
N THR A 3 1.04 -0.88 -12.51
CA THR A 3 2.26 -1.22 -11.74
C THR A 3 2.86 0.00 -11.03
N TYR A 4 2.68 1.17 -11.63
CA TYR A 4 3.09 2.45 -11.08
C TYR A 4 2.45 2.77 -9.72
N ASP A 5 1.21 2.34 -9.46
CA ASP A 5 0.54 2.60 -8.18
C ASP A 5 1.22 1.82 -7.06
N TYR A 6 1.70 0.60 -7.32
CA TYR A 6 2.41 -0.21 -6.33
C TYR A 6 3.81 0.32 -6.04
N ASP A 7 4.55 0.73 -7.07
CA ASP A 7 5.88 1.33 -6.92
C ASP A 7 5.81 2.64 -6.12
N ASN A 8 4.82 3.48 -6.41
CA ASN A 8 4.60 4.72 -5.67
C ASN A 8 4.16 4.44 -4.22
N ALA A 9 3.26 3.48 -3.99
CA ALA A 9 2.84 3.10 -2.64
C ALA A 9 4.02 2.65 -1.78
N LEU A 10 4.93 1.85 -2.35
CA LEU A 10 6.14 1.40 -1.69
C LEU A 10 7.09 2.58 -1.41
N HIS A 11 7.31 3.45 -2.40
CA HIS A 11 8.15 4.63 -2.24
C HIS A 11 7.63 5.53 -1.12
N TYR A 12 6.37 5.94 -1.17
CA TYR A 12 5.77 6.82 -0.16
C TYR A 12 5.78 6.19 1.23
N MET A 13 5.59 4.87 1.33
CA MET A 13 5.69 4.16 2.60
C MET A 13 7.11 4.24 3.20
N ILE A 14 8.15 3.94 2.42
CA ILE A 14 9.54 3.93 2.90
C ILE A 14 9.99 5.32 3.34
N TRP A 15 9.60 6.35 2.59
CA TRP A 15 9.97 7.74 2.86
C TRP A 15 9.06 8.44 3.88
N GLY A 16 7.99 7.77 4.33
CA GLY A 16 7.03 8.33 5.29
C GLY A 16 6.19 9.48 4.72
N GLN A 17 5.94 9.49 3.41
CA GLN A 17 5.15 10.51 2.71
C GLN A 17 3.65 10.18 2.81
N TRP A 18 3.07 10.38 3.98
CA TRP A 18 1.68 9.97 4.27
C TRP A 18 0.63 10.72 3.45
N ASP A 19 0.86 12.01 3.18
CA ASP A 19 -0.06 12.82 2.36
C ASP A 19 -0.11 12.31 0.90
N ASP A 20 1.04 11.97 0.32
CA ASP A 20 1.12 11.40 -1.03
C ASP A 20 0.50 9.99 -1.07
N LEU A 21 0.68 9.20 -0.01
CA LEU A 21 0.04 7.90 0.15
C LEU A 21 -1.50 8.03 0.23
N LEU A 22 -2.01 9.04 0.95
CA LEU A 22 -3.45 9.34 1.02
C LEU A 22 -4.00 9.78 -0.35
N VAL A 23 -3.27 10.61 -1.09
CA VAL A 23 -3.66 10.99 -2.45
C VAL A 23 -3.70 9.78 -3.38
N LEU A 24 -2.72 8.88 -3.29
CA LEU A 24 -2.68 7.63 -4.05
C LEU A 24 -3.87 6.71 -3.73
N MET A 25 -4.22 6.59 -2.44
CA MET A 25 -5.38 5.84 -1.95
C MET A 25 -6.69 6.24 -2.65
N VAL A 26 -6.90 7.55 -2.87
CA VAL A 26 -8.11 8.10 -3.49
C VAL A 26 -8.09 7.95 -5.01
N ARG A 27 -6.91 7.92 -5.63
CA ARG A 27 -6.74 7.95 -7.09
C ARG A 27 -6.58 6.57 -7.73
N THR A 28 -6.13 5.57 -6.98
CA THR A 28 -6.00 4.22 -7.50
C THR A 28 -7.37 3.60 -7.76
N ASN A 29 -7.49 2.82 -8.84
CA ASN A 29 -8.69 2.04 -9.15
C ASN A 29 -8.68 0.66 -8.46
N ASP A 30 -7.62 0.34 -7.72
CA ASP A 30 -7.50 -0.90 -6.97
C ASP A 30 -8.08 -0.72 -5.55
N GLU A 31 -9.30 -1.23 -5.35
CA GLU A 31 -10.00 -1.16 -4.08
C GLU A 31 -9.24 -1.86 -2.93
N PHE A 32 -8.48 -2.92 -3.23
CA PHE A 32 -7.70 -3.64 -2.22
C PHE A 32 -6.47 -2.84 -1.79
N LEU A 33 -5.76 -2.24 -2.75
CA LEU A 33 -4.65 -1.33 -2.47
C LEU A 33 -5.13 -0.13 -1.64
N SER A 34 -6.20 0.51 -2.08
CA SER A 34 -6.81 1.65 -1.40
C SER A 34 -7.13 1.33 0.06
N LYS A 35 -7.82 0.21 0.32
CA LYS A 35 -8.20 -0.21 1.68
C LYS A 35 -7.01 -0.56 2.58
N LYS A 36 -5.94 -1.12 2.00
CA LYS A 36 -4.70 -1.43 2.75
C LYS A 36 -3.95 -0.15 3.10
N ILE A 37 -3.89 0.83 2.19
CA ILE A 37 -3.33 2.16 2.48
C ILE A 37 -4.14 2.86 3.58
N GLU A 38 -5.47 2.83 3.50
CA GLU A 38 -6.37 3.40 4.52
C GLU A 38 -6.07 2.83 5.91
N THR A 39 -6.01 1.50 6.02
CA THR A 39 -5.75 0.80 7.29
C THR A 39 -4.38 1.19 7.87
N PHE A 40 -3.38 1.28 7.00
CA PHE A 40 -2.03 1.67 7.38
C PHE A 40 -1.96 3.13 7.86
N LEU A 41 -2.59 4.07 7.14
CA LEU A 41 -2.66 5.48 7.55
C LEU A 41 -3.38 5.63 8.89
N HIS A 42 -4.51 4.94 9.09
CA HIS A 42 -5.23 4.93 10.36
C HIS A 42 -4.35 4.43 11.52
N ALA A 43 -3.57 3.37 11.31
CA ALA A 43 -2.64 2.85 12.32
C ALA A 43 -1.48 3.81 12.62
N CYS A 44 -1.07 4.64 11.66
CA CYS A 44 -0.04 5.66 11.82
C CYS A 44 -0.55 6.90 12.59
N TYR A 45 -1.75 7.40 12.27
CA TYR A 45 -2.32 8.60 12.91
C TYR A 45 -2.95 8.34 14.29
N TYR A 46 -3.43 7.12 14.57
CA TYR A 46 -4.10 6.77 15.83
C TYR A 46 -3.34 5.70 16.61
N PRO A 47 -2.20 6.05 17.25
CA PRO A 47 -1.34 5.11 17.93
C PRO A 47 -1.94 4.50 19.23
N SER A 48 -3.07 5.01 19.71
CA SER A 48 -3.69 4.57 20.96
C SER A 48 -4.28 3.16 20.93
N ARG A 49 -4.34 2.49 19.76
CA ARG A 49 -4.89 1.13 19.60
C ARG A 49 -3.83 0.02 19.40
N HIS A 50 -2.57 0.30 19.69
CA HIS A 50 -1.41 -0.45 19.17
C HIS A 50 -1.25 -1.92 19.61
N LYS A 51 -1.68 -2.81 18.71
CA LYS A 51 -0.85 -3.90 18.14
C LYS A 51 -0.79 -3.89 16.60
N ASP A 52 -1.57 -3.04 15.95
CA ASP A 52 -1.91 -3.22 14.52
C ASP A 52 -0.95 -2.55 13.53
N ARG A 53 -0.05 -1.65 13.96
CA ARG A 53 0.80 -0.87 13.04
C ARG A 53 1.80 -1.72 12.27
N LEU A 54 2.54 -2.60 12.97
CA LEU A 54 3.48 -3.51 12.32
C LEU A 54 2.74 -4.48 11.40
N HIS A 55 1.61 -5.01 11.85
CA HIS A 55 0.77 -5.91 11.06
C HIS A 55 0.20 -5.24 9.81
N SER A 56 -0.25 -3.98 9.90
CA SER A 56 -0.73 -3.22 8.73
C SER A 56 0.39 -2.91 7.74
N HIS A 57 1.60 -2.65 8.24
CA HIS A 57 2.77 -2.40 7.42
C HIS A 57 3.18 -3.67 6.66
N GLU A 58 3.31 -4.80 7.36
CA GLU A 58 3.60 -6.11 6.75
C GLU A 58 2.52 -6.53 5.74
N ALA A 59 1.23 -6.30 6.06
CA ALA A 59 0.12 -6.67 5.18
C ALA A 59 0.01 -5.82 3.90
N LEU A 60 0.47 -4.56 3.94
CA LEU A 60 0.54 -3.70 2.76
C LEU A 60 1.78 -4.04 1.91
N LEU A 61 2.94 -4.26 2.54
CA LEU A 61 4.15 -4.72 1.85
C LEU A 61 3.95 -6.05 1.12
N SER A 62 3.41 -7.05 1.81
CA SER A 62 3.16 -8.38 1.23
C SER A 62 2.18 -8.31 0.05
N TYR A 63 1.22 -7.40 0.09
CA TYR A 63 0.28 -7.21 -1.01
C TYR A 63 0.92 -6.54 -2.22
N ILE A 64 1.75 -5.51 -2.00
CA ILE A 64 2.52 -4.84 -3.05
C ILE A 64 3.42 -5.86 -3.77
N ASP A 65 4.16 -6.66 -3.01
CA ASP A 65 5.08 -7.69 -3.54
C ASP A 65 4.34 -8.76 -4.37
N HIS A 66 3.21 -9.27 -3.85
CA HIS A 66 2.37 -10.21 -4.59
C HIS A 66 1.78 -9.58 -5.86
N ALA A 67 1.27 -8.35 -5.80
CA ALA A 67 0.67 -7.69 -6.95
C ALA A 67 1.69 -7.38 -8.05
N GLN A 68 2.91 -7.00 -7.68
CA GLN A 68 4.03 -6.84 -8.60
C GLN A 68 4.43 -8.17 -9.24
N THR A 69 4.56 -9.25 -8.45
CA THR A 69 4.89 -10.59 -8.95
C THR A 69 3.83 -11.12 -9.92
N SER A 70 2.55 -11.01 -9.57
CA SER A 70 1.46 -11.41 -10.46
C SER A 70 1.42 -10.60 -11.75
N THR A 71 1.81 -9.33 -11.70
CA THR A 71 1.90 -8.50 -12.92
C THR A 71 3.08 -8.92 -13.80
N ILE A 72 4.22 -9.28 -13.21
CA ILE A 72 5.41 -9.78 -13.92
C ILE A 72 5.11 -11.11 -14.61
N GLU A 73 4.42 -12.04 -13.95
CA GLU A 73 4.04 -13.32 -14.55
C GLU A 73 3.09 -13.15 -15.75
N SER A 74 2.16 -12.19 -15.70
CA SER A 74 1.28 -11.88 -16.84
C SER A 74 1.97 -11.21 -18.04
N PHE A 75 3.21 -10.70 -17.89
CA PHE A 75 4.02 -10.16 -18.99
C PHE A 75 4.97 -11.21 -19.61
N SER A 76 5.10 -12.39 -19.00
CA SER A 76 5.95 -13.48 -19.49
C SER A 76 5.21 -14.53 -20.35
N LEU A 77 3.95 -14.28 -20.71
CA LEU A 77 3.13 -15.06 -21.64
C LEU A 77 2.74 -14.19 -22.85
#